data_AF-A0A847FZU5-F1
#
_entry.id   AF-A0A847FZU5-F1
#
_cell.length_a   1.000
_cell.length_b   1.000
_cell.length_c   1.000
_cell.angle_alpha   90.00
_cell.angle_beta   90.00
_cell.angle_gamma   90.00
#
_symmetry.space_group_name_H-M   'P 1'
#
loop_
_entity.id
_entity.type
_entity.pdbx_description
1 polymer ?
#
loop_
_entity_poly.entity_id
_entity_poly.type
_entity_poly.pdbx_seq_one_letter_code
_entity_poly.pdbx_strand_id
1 'polypeptide(L)'
;MKKTIMLFDMDGVLVEPMRYRASLQRTMDFFGRIMGWEELYPGEETIAWFEARGIISEWDIAPLCIASVIEVLLENNPELKVPADLLSFCEMVKTAGIPKPEVQIESIIGQLPSMKKAGYTYCDLVLYLIESGPARLTFDRLAGTSLISNLLQHSRNVHQNIITRVFQEIFLGQVAFENAFHLASICSKYSVQNIIDRPLITPQWNDQLKKRWEIGAIELAILTARPSAEDYPAGDGRIEFSPEADIIVNQLGWNRFLLVGQGQLQFIADQLGCFSVDLIKPSPVHALGAIGTLITKNMVNSFQAAWDLFNGNDTDFFKNFPEMEIHVFEDAPVGIRAASRAADMLDSQGIRVQLTKWGISTDPNKVKELQNLGALIVPDVNEALEMVPALS
;
A
#
# COMPACT_ATOMS: atom_id res chain seq x y z
N MET A 1 19.22 -10.17 28.90
CA MET A 1 20.16 -9.68 27.87
C MET A 1 19.37 -8.72 26.99
N LYS A 2 19.89 -7.52 26.73
CA LYS A 2 19.22 -6.52 25.88
C LYS A 2 19.12 -7.05 24.45
N LYS A 3 17.97 -6.85 23.77
CA LYS A 3 17.76 -7.22 22.37
C LYS A 3 17.71 -5.97 21.50
N THR A 4 18.46 -5.96 20.40
CA THR A 4 18.36 -4.90 19.38
C THR A 4 17.42 -5.34 18.27
N ILE A 5 16.38 -4.55 18.03
CA ILE A 5 15.33 -4.79 17.04
C ILE A 5 15.35 -3.65 16.02
N MET A 6 15.31 -4.01 14.74
CA MET A 6 15.29 -3.06 13.63
C MET A 6 14.00 -3.23 12.84
N LEU A 7 13.22 -2.15 12.73
CA LEU A 7 11.95 -2.11 12.02
C LEU A 7 12.13 -1.19 10.80
N PHE A 8 12.09 -1.77 9.60
CA PHE A 8 12.26 -1.03 8.35
C PHE A 8 10.92 -0.84 7.64
N ASP A 9 10.63 0.38 7.20
CA ASP A 9 9.73 0.56 6.07
C ASP A 9 10.36 -0.01 4.79
N MET A 10 9.52 -0.30 3.80
CA MET A 10 9.99 -0.74 2.48
C MET A 10 10.18 0.44 1.53
N ASP A 11 9.12 1.21 1.29
CA ASP A 11 9.12 2.28 0.30
C ASP A 11 9.80 3.53 0.85
N GLY A 12 10.67 4.16 0.06
CA GLY A 12 11.46 5.32 0.48
C GLY A 12 12.59 5.01 1.47
N VAL A 13 12.67 3.78 1.99
CA VAL A 13 13.70 3.33 2.93
C VAL A 13 14.58 2.22 2.33
N LEU A 14 13.99 1.10 1.92
CA LEU A 14 14.73 -0.01 1.32
C LEU A 14 14.77 0.08 -0.20
N VAL A 15 13.70 0.59 -0.82
CA VAL A 15 13.58 0.74 -2.27
C VAL A 15 12.83 2.01 -2.68
N GLU A 16 13.07 2.47 -3.90
CA GLU A 16 12.23 3.45 -4.59
C GLU A 16 11.14 2.74 -5.42
N PRO A 17 9.83 3.04 -5.22
CA PRO A 17 8.70 2.29 -5.78
C PRO A 17 8.40 2.59 -7.27
N MET A 18 9.41 2.47 -8.13
CA MET A 18 9.31 2.80 -9.56
C MET A 18 8.25 1.99 -10.32
N ARG A 19 8.05 0.72 -9.92
CA ARG A 19 7.15 -0.21 -10.62
C ARG A 19 5.68 0.19 -10.50
N TYR A 20 5.22 0.67 -9.35
CA TYR A 20 3.83 1.11 -9.16
C TYR A 20 3.44 2.22 -10.15
N ARG A 21 4.32 3.23 -10.28
CA ARG A 21 4.10 4.34 -11.21
C ARG A 21 3.97 3.87 -12.65
N ALA A 22 4.88 2.99 -13.07
CA ALA A 22 4.84 2.43 -14.41
C ALA A 22 3.59 1.56 -14.63
N SER A 23 3.18 0.76 -13.64
CA SER A 23 1.96 -0.04 -13.70
C SER A 23 0.71 0.83 -13.83
N LEU A 24 0.63 1.94 -13.09
CA LEU A 24 -0.48 2.88 -13.17
C LEU A 24 -0.59 3.46 -14.59
N GLN A 25 0.51 3.97 -15.13
CA GLN A 25 0.55 4.51 -16.50
C GLN A 25 0.10 3.48 -17.53
N ARG A 26 0.67 2.27 -17.48
CA ARG A 26 0.34 1.20 -18.43
C ARG A 26 -1.09 0.70 -18.30
N THR A 27 -1.65 0.71 -17.09
CA THR A 27 -3.06 0.36 -16.83
C THR A 27 -3.99 1.37 -17.47
N MET A 28 -3.75 2.66 -17.26
CA MET A 28 -4.55 3.72 -17.89
C MET A 28 -4.50 3.59 -19.41
N ASP A 29 -3.30 3.47 -19.98
CA ASP A 29 -3.13 3.34 -21.42
C ASP A 29 -3.71 2.05 -22.00
N PHE A 30 -3.78 0.97 -21.22
CA PHE A 30 -4.45 -0.26 -21.64
C PHE A 30 -5.91 0.03 -22.00
N PHE A 31 -6.65 0.71 -21.12
CA PHE A 31 -8.03 1.09 -21.39
C PHE A 31 -8.13 2.17 -22.48
N GLY A 32 -7.20 3.13 -22.52
CA GLY A 32 -7.10 4.10 -23.61
C GLY A 32 -7.01 3.45 -24.99
N ARG A 33 -6.18 2.41 -25.14
CA ARG A 33 -6.03 1.68 -26.41
C ARG A 33 -7.27 0.89 -26.80
N ILE A 34 -8.04 0.39 -25.84
CA ILE A 34 -9.35 -0.23 -26.12
C ILE A 34 -10.34 0.83 -26.60
N MET A 35 -10.31 2.04 -26.03
CA MET A 35 -11.10 3.19 -26.50
C MET A 35 -10.63 3.76 -27.85
N GLY A 36 -9.50 3.30 -28.39
CA GLY A 36 -8.95 3.77 -29.66
C GLY A 36 -7.94 4.91 -29.55
N TRP A 37 -7.41 5.18 -28.35
CA TRP A 37 -6.44 6.24 -28.08
C TRP A 37 -5.05 5.68 -27.76
N GLU A 38 -4.00 6.43 -28.07
CA GLU A 38 -2.62 5.99 -27.81
C GLU A 38 -2.25 6.03 -26.31
N GLU A 39 -2.75 7.05 -25.61
CA GLU A 39 -2.46 7.36 -24.21
C GLU A 39 -3.73 7.87 -23.49
N LEU A 40 -3.93 7.38 -22.27
CA LEU A 40 -4.98 7.85 -21.36
C LEU A 40 -4.42 8.35 -20.02
N TYR A 41 -3.16 8.07 -19.72
CA TYR A 41 -2.54 8.52 -18.48
C TYR A 41 -2.65 10.04 -18.29
N PRO A 42 -3.07 10.54 -17.11
CA PRO A 42 -3.30 11.96 -16.89
C PRO A 42 -2.03 12.78 -16.60
N GLY A 43 -0.86 12.15 -16.61
CA GLY A 43 0.42 12.79 -16.34
C GLY A 43 0.77 12.93 -14.85
N GLU A 44 2.05 13.17 -14.58
CA GLU A 44 2.61 13.20 -13.21
C GLU A 44 2.06 14.32 -12.33
N GLU A 45 1.71 15.47 -12.92
CA GLU A 45 1.14 16.60 -12.17
C GLU A 45 -0.20 16.20 -11.52
N THR A 46 -1.07 15.52 -12.28
CA THR A 46 -2.35 15.01 -11.77
C THR A 46 -2.12 13.99 -10.65
N ILE A 47 -1.15 13.08 -10.80
CA ILE A 47 -0.89 12.07 -9.76
C ILE A 47 -0.33 12.71 -8.48
N ALA A 48 0.60 13.65 -8.60
CA ALA A 48 1.11 14.40 -7.46
C ALA A 48 -0.02 15.16 -6.75
N TRP A 49 -1.00 15.67 -7.50
CA TRP A 49 -2.20 16.30 -6.93
C TRP A 49 -3.07 15.31 -6.13
N PHE A 50 -3.27 14.07 -6.62
CA PHE A 50 -3.97 13.02 -5.87
C PHE A 50 -3.24 12.69 -4.56
N GLU A 51 -1.93 12.50 -4.62
CA GLU A 51 -1.10 12.18 -3.45
C GLU A 51 -1.14 13.28 -2.38
N ALA A 52 -1.06 14.54 -2.80
CA ALA A 52 -1.17 15.71 -1.91
C ALA A 52 -2.51 15.77 -1.16
N ARG A 53 -3.55 15.10 -1.66
CA ARG A 53 -4.89 15.00 -1.05
C ARG A 53 -5.11 13.69 -0.28
N GLY A 54 -4.10 12.85 -0.15
CA GLY A 54 -4.19 11.57 0.56
C GLY A 54 -4.81 10.43 -0.27
N ILE A 55 -4.99 10.62 -1.58
CA ILE A 55 -5.41 9.58 -2.52
C ILE A 55 -4.15 8.97 -3.13
N ILE A 56 -3.45 8.16 -2.34
CA ILE A 56 -2.10 7.67 -2.66
C ILE A 56 -2.09 6.28 -3.32
N SER A 57 -3.25 5.68 -3.51
CA SER A 57 -3.36 4.29 -3.90
C SER A 57 -3.74 4.15 -5.36
N GLU A 58 -2.96 3.42 -6.14
CA GLU A 58 -3.17 3.21 -7.59
C GLU A 58 -4.52 2.55 -7.88
N TRP A 59 -4.94 1.66 -6.99
CA TRP A 59 -6.24 0.99 -7.03
C TRP A 59 -7.43 1.94 -6.72
N ASP A 60 -7.18 3.12 -6.14
CA ASP A 60 -8.18 4.20 -6.07
C ASP A 60 -8.03 5.17 -7.25
N ILE A 61 -6.79 5.55 -7.59
CA ILE A 61 -6.49 6.55 -8.62
C ILE A 61 -6.96 6.10 -10.00
N ALA A 62 -6.62 4.88 -10.44
CA ALA A 62 -6.96 4.43 -11.80
C ALA A 62 -8.48 4.38 -12.03
N PRO A 63 -9.30 3.75 -11.16
CA PRO A 63 -10.76 3.79 -11.30
C PRO A 63 -11.36 5.19 -11.31
N LEU A 64 -10.89 6.10 -10.45
CA LEU A 64 -11.39 7.47 -10.37
C LEU A 64 -11.04 8.28 -11.63
N CYS A 65 -9.84 8.12 -12.16
CA CYS A 65 -9.43 8.75 -13.41
C CYS A 65 -10.27 8.23 -14.59
N ILE A 66 -10.46 6.90 -14.69
CA ILE A 66 -11.27 6.30 -15.75
C ILE A 66 -12.74 6.75 -15.62
N ALA A 67 -13.30 6.77 -14.42
CA ALA A 67 -14.66 7.28 -14.17
C ALA A 67 -14.80 8.76 -14.59
N SER A 68 -13.81 9.60 -14.27
CA SER A 68 -13.80 11.02 -14.64
C SER A 68 -13.79 11.21 -16.16
N VAL A 69 -13.00 10.40 -16.89
CA VAL A 69 -12.97 10.43 -18.36
C VAL A 69 -14.32 10.01 -18.94
N ILE A 70 -14.92 8.95 -18.40
CA ILE A 70 -16.22 8.44 -18.87
C ILE A 70 -17.34 9.45 -18.60
N GLU A 71 -17.33 10.13 -17.45
CA GLU A 71 -18.29 11.19 -17.13
C GLU A 71 -18.26 12.30 -18.17
N VAL A 72 -17.06 12.82 -18.50
CA VAL A 72 -16.90 13.87 -19.52
C VAL A 72 -17.26 13.38 -20.92
N LEU A 73 -16.97 12.11 -21.25
CA LEU A 73 -17.41 11.52 -22.51
C LEU A 73 -18.93 11.51 -22.64
N LEU A 74 -19.64 11.11 -21.58
CA LEU A 74 -21.11 11.06 -21.56
C LEU A 74 -21.73 12.46 -21.52
N GLU A 75 -21.06 13.43 -20.90
CA GLU A 75 -21.46 14.84 -20.97
C GLU A 75 -21.41 15.37 -22.41
N ASN A 76 -20.33 15.07 -23.13
CA ASN A 76 -20.12 15.53 -24.51
C ASN A 76 -20.92 14.75 -25.56
N ASN A 77 -21.39 13.54 -25.23
CA ASN A 77 -22.09 12.63 -26.15
C ASN A 77 -23.33 12.04 -25.46
N PRO A 78 -24.35 12.85 -25.14
CA PRO A 78 -25.51 12.44 -24.33
C PRO A 78 -26.39 11.37 -24.99
N GLU A 79 -26.23 11.12 -26.30
CA GLU A 79 -26.91 10.07 -27.05
C GLU A 79 -26.32 8.67 -26.84
N LEU A 80 -25.13 8.56 -26.24
CA LEU A 80 -24.50 7.27 -25.97
C LEU A 80 -25.30 6.48 -24.94
N LYS A 81 -25.54 5.21 -25.27
CA LYS A 81 -26.12 4.26 -24.32
C LYS A 81 -25.02 3.74 -23.43
N VAL A 82 -25.13 3.96 -22.12
CA VAL A 82 -24.15 3.45 -21.14
C VAL A 82 -24.27 1.92 -21.05
N PRO A 83 -23.26 1.14 -21.48
CA PRO A 83 -23.24 -0.31 -21.32
C PRO A 83 -23.04 -0.69 -19.85
N ALA A 84 -23.20 -1.97 -19.53
CA ALA A 84 -23.15 -2.41 -18.14
C ALA A 84 -21.74 -2.49 -17.55
N ASP A 85 -20.72 -2.70 -18.40
CA ASP A 85 -19.33 -2.96 -18.02
C ASP A 85 -18.33 -2.08 -18.79
N LEU A 86 -17.14 -1.92 -18.21
CA LEU A 86 -16.09 -1.04 -18.74
C LEU A 86 -15.59 -1.46 -20.13
N LEU A 87 -15.41 -2.77 -20.38
CA LEU A 87 -14.83 -3.21 -21.66
C LEU A 87 -15.81 -2.96 -22.81
N SER A 88 -17.10 -3.22 -22.60
CA SER A 88 -18.16 -2.86 -23.54
C SER A 88 -18.24 -1.35 -23.77
N PHE A 89 -18.07 -0.53 -22.73
CA PHE A 89 -18.01 0.92 -22.88
C PHE A 89 -16.81 1.34 -23.75
N CYS A 90 -15.62 0.79 -23.50
CA CYS A 90 -14.43 1.13 -24.28
C CYS A 90 -14.58 0.77 -25.77
N GLU A 91 -15.08 -0.42 -26.10
CA GLU A 91 -15.29 -0.83 -27.50
C GLU A 91 -16.38 0.00 -28.19
N MET A 92 -17.40 0.46 -27.45
CA MET A 92 -18.41 1.39 -27.96
C MET A 92 -17.77 2.72 -28.37
N VAL A 93 -16.95 3.32 -27.49
CA VAL A 93 -16.23 4.58 -27.75
C VAL A 93 -15.38 4.47 -29.02
N LYS A 94 -14.63 3.38 -29.14
CA LYS A 94 -13.78 3.11 -30.31
C LYS A 94 -14.60 2.94 -31.59
N THR A 95 -15.68 2.17 -31.53
CA THR A 95 -16.54 1.91 -32.71
C THR A 95 -17.23 3.19 -33.18
N ALA A 96 -17.62 4.06 -32.26
CA ALA A 96 -18.18 5.37 -32.57
C ALA A 96 -17.14 6.38 -33.07
N GLY A 97 -15.85 6.06 -32.98
CA GLY A 97 -14.76 6.95 -33.42
C GLY A 97 -14.63 8.21 -32.56
N ILE A 98 -15.01 8.14 -31.29
CA ILE A 98 -15.04 9.30 -30.40
C ILE A 98 -13.60 9.69 -30.01
N PRO A 99 -13.19 10.95 -30.23
CA PRO A 99 -11.86 11.41 -29.86
C PRO A 99 -11.69 11.48 -28.35
N LYS A 100 -10.44 11.38 -27.88
CA LYS A 100 -10.11 11.55 -26.47
C LYS A 100 -10.55 12.95 -25.99
N PRO A 101 -11.38 13.06 -24.93
CA PRO A 101 -11.75 14.36 -24.40
C PRO A 101 -10.58 14.98 -23.63
N GLU A 102 -10.58 16.30 -23.55
CA GLU A 102 -9.77 17.01 -22.56
C GLU A 102 -10.50 16.92 -21.20
N VAL A 103 -9.82 16.41 -20.17
CA VAL A 103 -10.42 16.14 -18.87
C VAL A 103 -9.59 16.82 -17.78
N GLN A 104 -10.21 17.72 -17.03
CA GLN A 104 -9.62 18.33 -15.84
C GLN A 104 -10.01 17.49 -14.61
N ILE A 105 -9.29 16.40 -14.38
CA ILE A 105 -9.61 15.42 -13.32
C ILE A 105 -9.63 16.07 -11.95
N GLU A 106 -8.73 17.03 -11.70
CA GLU A 106 -8.62 17.79 -10.45
C GLU A 106 -9.89 18.61 -10.17
N SER A 107 -10.58 19.07 -11.21
CA SER A 107 -11.85 19.82 -11.07
C SER A 107 -13.01 18.89 -10.66
N ILE A 108 -13.02 17.67 -11.18
CA ILE A 108 -14.05 16.66 -10.88
C ILE A 108 -13.83 16.10 -9.47
N ILE A 109 -12.64 15.52 -9.23
CA ILE A 109 -12.30 14.89 -7.96
C ILE A 109 -12.12 15.92 -6.84
N GLY A 110 -11.78 17.17 -7.17
CA GLY A 110 -11.62 18.25 -6.21
C GLY A 110 -12.89 18.58 -5.42
N GLN A 111 -14.06 18.25 -5.99
CA GLN A 111 -15.38 18.40 -5.36
C GLN A 111 -15.63 17.35 -4.27
N LEU A 112 -14.86 16.27 -4.26
CA LEU A 112 -15.00 15.17 -3.32
C LEU A 112 -14.19 15.47 -2.04
N PRO A 113 -14.69 15.06 -0.86
CA PRO A 113 -13.97 15.26 0.39
C PRO A 113 -12.66 14.47 0.39
N SER A 114 -11.57 15.14 0.76
CA SER A 114 -10.23 14.55 0.78
C SER A 114 -10.01 13.53 1.91
N MET A 115 -10.83 13.54 2.96
CA MET A 115 -10.65 12.64 4.10
C MET A 115 -11.44 11.34 3.94
N LYS A 116 -10.72 10.22 4.04
CA LYS A 116 -11.32 8.87 4.07
C LYS A 116 -12.13 8.67 5.36
N LYS A 117 -13.33 8.08 5.23
CA LYS A 117 -14.07 7.53 6.37
C LYS A 117 -13.37 6.24 6.83
N ALA A 118 -13.25 6.02 8.14
CA ALA A 118 -12.65 4.79 8.66
C ALA A 118 -13.36 3.55 8.09
N GLY A 119 -12.58 2.57 7.63
CA GLY A 119 -13.08 1.35 6.99
C GLY A 119 -13.47 1.47 5.51
N TYR A 120 -13.27 2.64 4.86
CA TYR A 120 -13.60 2.84 3.45
C TYR A 120 -12.33 3.07 2.61
N THR A 121 -12.26 2.42 1.44
CA THR A 121 -11.36 2.89 0.37
C THR A 121 -11.89 4.21 -0.21
N TYR A 122 -11.09 4.90 -1.02
CA TYR A 122 -11.58 6.14 -1.62
C TYR A 122 -12.68 5.85 -2.66
N CYS A 123 -12.57 4.76 -3.42
CA CYS A 123 -13.63 4.31 -4.32
C CYS A 123 -14.95 4.02 -3.58
N ASP A 124 -14.89 3.34 -2.43
CA ASP A 124 -16.08 3.08 -1.61
C ASP A 124 -16.71 4.37 -1.08
N LEU A 125 -15.87 5.33 -0.67
CA LEU A 125 -16.33 6.64 -0.23
C LEU A 125 -17.06 7.38 -1.35
N VAL A 126 -16.52 7.38 -2.57
CA VAL A 126 -17.15 8.05 -3.72
C VAL A 126 -18.50 7.41 -4.05
N LEU A 127 -18.57 6.08 -4.11
CA LEU A 127 -19.85 5.38 -4.32
C LEU A 127 -20.88 5.74 -3.24
N TYR A 128 -20.47 5.71 -1.97
CA TYR A 128 -21.32 6.11 -0.86
C TYR A 128 -21.83 7.55 -1.00
N LEU A 129 -20.98 8.48 -1.46
CA LEU A 129 -21.36 9.88 -1.66
C LEU A 129 -22.26 10.09 -2.88
N ILE A 130 -22.13 9.27 -3.92
CA ILE A 130 -23.05 9.27 -5.07
C ILE A 130 -24.43 8.79 -4.61
N GLU A 131 -24.49 7.69 -3.86
CA GLU A 131 -25.73 7.10 -3.35
C GLU A 131 -26.44 8.01 -2.33
N SER A 132 -25.66 8.63 -1.42
CA SER A 132 -26.21 9.54 -0.40
C SER A 132 -26.51 10.96 -0.91
N GLY A 133 -26.03 11.32 -2.10
CA GLY A 133 -26.33 12.60 -2.78
C GLY A 133 -25.18 13.60 -2.93
N PRO A 134 -24.26 13.80 -1.96
CA PRO A 134 -23.23 14.85 -2.04
C PRO A 134 -22.30 14.81 -3.26
N ALA A 135 -22.02 13.62 -3.80
CA ALA A 135 -21.18 13.44 -5.00
C ALA A 135 -21.99 13.08 -6.25
N ARG A 136 -23.32 13.05 -6.18
CA ARG A 136 -24.16 12.65 -7.31
C ARG A 136 -24.00 13.59 -8.50
N LEU A 137 -23.81 14.88 -8.25
CA LEU A 137 -23.59 15.88 -9.31
C LEU A 137 -22.21 15.76 -9.97
N THR A 138 -21.21 15.23 -9.25
CA THR A 138 -19.84 15.06 -9.76
C THR A 138 -19.77 13.94 -10.81
N PHE A 139 -20.63 12.93 -10.68
CA PHE A 139 -20.75 11.81 -11.61
C PHE A 139 -22.21 11.65 -12.07
N ASP A 140 -22.85 12.73 -12.53
CA ASP A 140 -24.29 12.77 -12.83
C ASP A 140 -24.69 11.77 -13.94
N ARG A 141 -23.86 11.64 -14.98
CA ARG A 141 -24.12 10.73 -16.11
C ARG A 141 -23.90 9.27 -15.74
N LEU A 142 -22.94 9.01 -14.85
CA LEU A 142 -22.65 7.68 -14.35
C LEU A 142 -23.54 7.25 -13.18
N ALA A 143 -24.09 8.20 -12.41
CA ALA A 143 -24.89 7.93 -11.23
C ALA A 143 -26.13 7.07 -11.55
N GLY A 144 -26.26 5.95 -10.85
CA GLY A 144 -27.38 5.01 -11.03
C GLY A 144 -27.21 4.05 -12.21
N THR A 145 -26.09 4.11 -12.94
CA THR A 145 -25.73 3.08 -13.94
C THR A 145 -25.05 1.89 -13.27
N SER A 146 -25.02 0.72 -13.91
CA SER A 146 -24.18 -0.39 -13.42
C SER A 146 -22.69 -0.16 -13.68
N LEU A 147 -22.35 0.74 -14.61
CA LEU A 147 -20.97 1.03 -15.00
C LEU A 147 -20.20 1.70 -13.85
N ILE A 148 -20.81 2.63 -13.11
CA ILE A 148 -20.12 3.25 -11.96
C ILE A 148 -19.77 2.23 -10.87
N SER A 149 -20.67 1.27 -10.62
CA SER A 149 -20.41 0.14 -9.74
C SER A 149 -19.28 -0.74 -10.29
N ASN A 150 -19.28 -1.05 -11.58
CA ASN A 150 -18.22 -1.84 -12.23
C ASN A 150 -16.83 -1.17 -12.14
N LEU A 151 -16.79 0.17 -12.15
CA LEU A 151 -15.56 0.95 -12.03
C LEU A 151 -15.04 0.95 -10.59
N LEU A 152 -15.90 1.29 -9.62
CA LEU A 152 -15.47 1.68 -8.27
C LEU A 152 -15.68 0.60 -7.21
N GLN A 153 -16.66 -0.31 -7.37
CA GLN A 153 -16.88 -1.36 -6.37
C GLN A 153 -15.74 -2.39 -6.45
N HIS A 154 -15.42 -2.96 -5.29
CA HIS A 154 -14.43 -4.03 -5.17
C HIS A 154 -13.09 -3.66 -5.80
N SER A 155 -12.66 -2.39 -5.69
CA SER A 155 -11.36 -1.88 -6.20
C SER A 155 -10.14 -2.58 -5.60
N ARG A 156 -10.33 -3.48 -4.64
CA ARG A 156 -9.32 -4.31 -3.98
C ARG A 156 -9.43 -5.79 -4.34
N ASN A 157 -10.16 -6.11 -5.41
CA ASN A 157 -10.43 -7.48 -5.80
C ASN A 157 -10.22 -7.69 -7.31
N VAL A 158 -9.24 -8.51 -7.68
CA VAL A 158 -8.90 -8.80 -9.09
C VAL A 158 -9.92 -9.68 -9.80
N HIS A 159 -10.76 -10.44 -9.08
CA HIS A 159 -11.81 -11.27 -9.68
C HIS A 159 -13.04 -10.43 -10.00
N GLN A 160 -13.28 -9.37 -9.25
CA GLN A 160 -14.49 -8.54 -9.33
C GLN A 160 -14.28 -7.21 -10.05
N ASN A 161 -13.04 -6.70 -10.11
CA ASN A 161 -12.73 -5.40 -10.71
C ASN A 161 -11.64 -5.53 -11.80
N ILE A 162 -12.01 -5.23 -13.05
CA ILE A 162 -11.14 -5.39 -14.22
C ILE A 162 -9.95 -4.42 -14.23
N ILE A 163 -10.11 -3.23 -13.66
CA ILE A 163 -9.03 -2.23 -13.58
C ILE A 163 -7.94 -2.74 -12.65
N THR A 164 -8.36 -3.27 -11.50
CA THR A 164 -7.47 -3.90 -10.52
C THR A 164 -6.79 -5.13 -11.09
N ARG A 165 -7.53 -5.97 -11.83
CA ARG A 165 -6.97 -7.14 -12.53
C ARG A 165 -5.86 -6.75 -13.51
N VAL A 166 -6.13 -5.78 -14.38
CA VAL A 166 -5.16 -5.29 -15.37
C VAL A 166 -3.94 -4.71 -14.67
N PHE A 167 -4.14 -3.91 -13.63
CA PHE A 167 -3.04 -3.34 -12.84
C PHE A 167 -2.14 -4.44 -12.26
N GLN A 168 -2.74 -5.41 -11.59
CA GLN A 168 -2.00 -6.51 -10.96
C GLN A 168 -1.26 -7.37 -11.98
N GLU A 169 -1.87 -7.66 -13.12
CA GLU A 169 -1.22 -8.42 -14.17
C GLU A 169 -0.03 -7.67 -14.79
N ILE A 170 -0.17 -6.35 -15.01
CA ILE A 170 0.92 -5.50 -15.50
C ILE A 170 2.06 -5.43 -14.47
N PHE A 171 1.73 -5.26 -13.19
CA PHE A 171 2.69 -5.13 -12.10
C PHE A 171 3.48 -6.42 -11.86
N LEU A 172 2.78 -7.54 -11.71
CA LEU A 172 3.38 -8.84 -11.39
C LEU A 172 4.00 -9.51 -12.63
N GLY A 173 3.45 -9.22 -13.80
CA GLY A 173 3.69 -10.02 -15.01
C GLY A 173 2.90 -11.33 -15.01
N GLN A 174 2.80 -11.93 -16.19
CA GLN A 174 1.90 -13.05 -16.46
C GLN A 174 2.04 -14.21 -15.45
N VAL A 175 3.25 -14.73 -15.28
CA VAL A 175 3.47 -15.95 -14.49
C VAL A 175 3.15 -15.74 -13.02
N ALA A 176 3.61 -14.63 -12.44
CA ALA A 176 3.34 -14.33 -11.03
C ALA A 176 1.84 -14.01 -10.81
N PHE A 177 1.21 -13.30 -11.72
CA PHE A 177 -0.23 -13.02 -11.68
C PHE A 177 -1.09 -14.28 -11.74
N GLU A 178 -0.83 -15.16 -12.73
CA GLU A 178 -1.59 -16.42 -12.90
C GLU A 178 -1.42 -17.35 -11.69
N ASN A 179 -0.22 -17.38 -11.10
CA ASN A 179 0.05 -18.16 -9.90
C ASN A 179 -0.64 -17.58 -8.66
N ALA A 180 -0.63 -16.25 -8.48
CA ALA A 180 -1.18 -15.59 -7.30
C ALA A 180 -2.71 -15.58 -7.30
N PHE A 181 -3.34 -15.37 -8.46
CA PHE A 181 -4.78 -15.12 -8.54
C PHE A 181 -5.57 -16.20 -9.27
N HIS A 182 -4.91 -17.20 -9.85
CA HIS A 182 -5.53 -18.29 -10.61
C HIS A 182 -6.44 -17.81 -11.75
N LEU A 183 -6.09 -16.66 -12.35
CA LEU A 183 -6.78 -16.07 -13.49
C LEU A 183 -5.85 -16.05 -14.70
N ALA A 184 -6.38 -16.39 -15.87
CA ALA A 184 -5.62 -16.26 -17.12
C ALA A 184 -5.23 -14.81 -17.41
N SER A 185 -4.02 -14.60 -17.92
CA SER A 185 -3.55 -13.30 -18.38
C SER A 185 -4.35 -12.75 -19.56
N ILE A 186 -4.62 -11.44 -19.57
CA ILE A 186 -5.32 -10.70 -20.64
C ILE A 186 -4.51 -9.55 -21.24
N CYS A 187 -3.43 -9.13 -20.59
CA CYS A 187 -2.63 -7.96 -20.94
C CYS A 187 -1.11 -8.14 -20.76
N SER A 188 -0.59 -9.37 -20.78
CA SER A 188 0.84 -9.69 -20.51
C SER A 188 1.85 -8.87 -21.32
N LYS A 189 1.51 -8.51 -22.56
CA LYS A 189 2.36 -7.67 -23.42
C LYS A 189 2.65 -6.27 -22.87
N TYR A 190 1.90 -5.82 -21.86
CA TYR A 190 2.07 -4.52 -21.20
C TYR A 190 2.79 -4.62 -19.85
N SER A 191 3.28 -5.81 -19.49
CA SER A 191 3.99 -6.05 -18.22
C SER A 191 5.15 -5.08 -18.02
N VAL A 192 5.31 -4.64 -16.76
CA VAL A 192 6.44 -3.83 -16.30
C VAL A 192 7.37 -4.60 -15.37
N GLN A 193 7.33 -5.95 -15.41
CA GLN A 193 8.16 -6.81 -14.55
C GLN A 193 9.67 -6.55 -14.68
N ASN A 194 10.11 -5.99 -15.82
CA ASN A 194 11.48 -5.60 -16.09
C ASN A 194 11.88 -4.26 -15.46
N ILE A 195 10.92 -3.47 -14.97
CA ILE A 195 11.17 -2.28 -14.16
C ILE A 195 11.42 -2.76 -12.74
N ILE A 196 12.66 -2.57 -12.30
CA ILE A 196 13.15 -2.99 -10.99
C ILE A 196 13.14 -1.78 -10.07
N ASP A 197 12.50 -1.90 -8.92
CA ASP A 197 12.52 -0.87 -7.88
C ASP A 197 13.97 -0.68 -7.42
N ARG A 198 14.46 0.57 -7.39
CA ARG A 198 15.88 0.83 -7.10
C ARG A 198 16.17 0.55 -5.62
N PRO A 199 17.11 -0.36 -5.28
CA PRO A 199 17.57 -0.51 -3.90
C PRO A 199 18.18 0.80 -3.37
N LEU A 200 17.77 1.20 -2.18
CA LEU A 200 18.31 2.35 -1.46
C LEU A 200 19.37 1.94 -0.44
N ILE A 201 19.30 0.69 0.03
CA ILE A 201 20.36 0.08 0.83
C ILE A 201 21.53 -0.35 -0.05
N THR A 202 22.75 0.00 0.36
CA THR A 202 23.97 -0.41 -0.33
C THR A 202 24.26 -1.90 -0.15
N PRO A 203 25.00 -2.55 -1.08
CA PRO A 203 25.41 -3.95 -0.93
C PRO A 203 26.19 -4.22 0.37
N GLN A 204 27.07 -3.29 0.77
CA GLN A 204 27.85 -3.40 2.01
C GLN A 204 26.94 -3.52 3.24
N TRP A 205 25.98 -2.61 3.37
CA TRP A 205 25.05 -2.61 4.51
C TRP A 205 24.11 -3.81 4.49
N ASN A 206 23.67 -4.23 3.31
CA ASN A 206 22.86 -5.44 3.15
C ASN A 206 23.62 -6.69 3.69
N ASP A 207 24.89 -6.85 3.31
CA ASP A 207 25.72 -7.96 3.81
C ASP A 207 26.00 -7.86 5.32
N GLN A 208 26.21 -6.65 5.83
CA GLN A 208 26.47 -6.42 7.25
C GLN A 208 25.25 -6.76 8.11
N LEU A 209 24.05 -6.33 7.72
CA LEU A 209 22.81 -6.67 8.42
C LEU A 209 22.59 -8.18 8.46
N LYS A 210 22.79 -8.88 7.34
CA LYS A 210 22.70 -10.35 7.28
C LYS A 210 23.68 -11.01 8.26
N LYS A 211 24.95 -10.60 8.27
CA LYS A 211 25.97 -11.13 9.19
C LYS A 211 25.61 -10.90 10.66
N ARG A 212 25.15 -9.69 11.01
CA ARG A 212 24.78 -9.34 12.40
C ARG A 212 23.54 -10.11 12.85
N TRP A 213 22.57 -10.31 11.96
CA TRP A 213 21.39 -11.11 12.23
C TRP A 213 21.74 -12.60 12.41
N GLU A 214 22.62 -13.17 11.58
CA GLU A 214 23.03 -14.58 11.67
C GLU A 214 23.70 -14.95 13.00
N ILE A 215 24.46 -14.03 13.59
CA ILE A 215 25.07 -14.22 14.91
C ILE A 215 24.14 -13.82 16.07
N GLY A 216 22.89 -13.43 15.79
CA GLY A 216 21.89 -13.06 16.78
C GLY A 216 22.13 -11.69 17.46
N ALA A 217 22.98 -10.84 16.88
CA ALA A 217 23.27 -9.51 17.42
C ALA A 217 22.10 -8.53 17.21
N ILE A 218 21.30 -8.75 16.16
CA ILE A 218 20.10 -7.97 15.85
C ILE A 218 18.95 -8.90 15.45
N GLU A 219 17.72 -8.44 15.65
CA GLU A 219 16.51 -8.98 15.01
C GLU A 219 15.97 -7.92 14.05
N LEU A 220 15.40 -8.33 12.90
CA LEU A 220 14.96 -7.41 11.86
C LEU A 220 13.58 -7.80 11.33
N ALA A 221 12.71 -6.78 11.19
CA ALA A 221 11.43 -6.90 10.49
C ALA A 221 11.25 -5.78 9.45
N ILE A 222 10.54 -6.12 8.38
CA ILE A 222 10.06 -5.19 7.36
C ILE A 222 8.57 -4.98 7.60
N LEU A 223 8.15 -3.73 7.79
CA LEU A 223 6.78 -3.35 8.07
C LEU A 223 6.31 -2.46 6.93
N THR A 224 5.43 -2.97 6.06
CA THR A 224 5.06 -2.27 4.83
C THR A 224 3.55 -2.22 4.62
N ALA A 225 3.11 -1.22 3.86
CA ALA A 225 1.75 -1.14 3.35
C ALA A 225 1.57 -1.84 2.01
N ARG A 226 2.64 -2.38 1.41
CA ARG A 226 2.51 -3.19 0.20
C ARG A 226 1.76 -4.50 0.52
N PRO A 227 0.96 -5.00 -0.43
CA PRO A 227 0.56 -6.39 -0.47
C PRO A 227 1.72 -7.36 -0.29
N SER A 228 1.43 -8.50 0.33
CA SER A 228 2.41 -9.57 0.51
C SER A 228 1.73 -10.93 0.36
N ALA A 229 2.45 -11.92 -0.12
CA ALA A 229 1.94 -13.28 -0.20
C ALA A 229 1.67 -13.83 1.21
N GLU A 230 0.57 -14.55 1.34
CA GLU A 230 0.27 -15.39 2.50
C GLU A 230 -0.44 -16.65 2.02
N ASP A 231 -0.09 -17.80 2.59
CA ASP A 231 -0.72 -19.07 2.24
C ASP A 231 -2.06 -19.18 2.98
N TYR A 232 -3.05 -18.45 2.48
CA TYR A 232 -4.35 -18.33 3.12
C TYR A 232 -5.49 -18.65 2.15
N PRO A 233 -6.34 -19.66 2.45
CA PRO A 233 -7.33 -20.20 1.51
C PRO A 233 -8.51 -19.27 1.21
N ALA A 234 -8.62 -18.10 1.85
CA ALA A 234 -9.65 -17.10 1.48
C ALA A 234 -9.18 -16.19 0.32
N GLY A 235 -8.50 -16.79 -0.66
CA GLY A 235 -7.94 -16.17 -1.86
C GLY A 235 -9.01 -15.76 -2.89
N ASP A 236 -9.99 -14.97 -2.47
CA ASP A 236 -11.09 -14.46 -3.31
C ASP A 236 -10.64 -13.36 -4.29
N GLY A 237 -9.40 -13.41 -4.80
CA GLY A 237 -8.85 -12.35 -5.64
C GLY A 237 -8.48 -11.07 -4.87
N ARG A 238 -8.39 -11.13 -3.55
CA ARG A 238 -8.02 -10.03 -2.66
C ARG A 238 -6.59 -9.57 -2.92
N ILE A 239 -6.41 -8.28 -3.23
CA ILE A 239 -5.07 -7.76 -3.59
C ILE A 239 -4.10 -7.72 -2.42
N GLU A 240 -4.58 -7.76 -1.18
CA GLU A 240 -3.74 -7.76 0.02
C GLU A 240 -2.73 -8.92 0.00
N PHE A 241 -3.09 -10.03 -0.66
CA PHE A 241 -2.29 -11.23 -0.83
C PHE A 241 -1.41 -11.24 -2.10
N SER A 242 -1.36 -10.14 -2.84
CA SER A 242 -0.47 -10.00 -4.00
C SER A 242 0.99 -10.03 -3.53
N PRO A 243 1.91 -10.77 -4.20
CA PRO A 243 3.30 -10.96 -3.75
C PRO A 243 4.21 -9.74 -4.02
N GLU A 244 3.73 -8.52 -3.76
CA GLU A 244 4.39 -7.28 -4.17
C GLU A 244 5.58 -6.94 -3.27
N ALA A 245 5.40 -7.06 -1.95
CA ALA A 245 6.47 -6.96 -0.99
C ALA A 245 7.49 -8.10 -1.16
N ASP A 246 7.03 -9.31 -1.46
CA ASP A 246 7.88 -10.49 -1.65
C ASP A 246 8.85 -10.33 -2.82
N ILE A 247 8.45 -9.65 -3.89
CA ILE A 247 9.35 -9.30 -5.01
C ILE A 247 10.55 -8.50 -4.48
N ILE A 248 10.30 -7.52 -3.61
CA ILE A 248 11.35 -6.67 -3.02
C ILE A 248 12.21 -7.45 -2.04
N VAL A 249 11.59 -8.26 -1.18
CA VAL A 249 12.31 -9.11 -0.24
C VAL A 249 13.24 -10.08 -0.98
N ASN A 250 12.77 -10.69 -2.07
CA ASN A 250 13.57 -11.54 -2.93
C ASN A 250 14.72 -10.77 -3.60
N GLN A 251 14.43 -9.57 -4.12
CA GLN A 251 15.43 -8.71 -4.76
C GLN A 251 16.57 -8.31 -3.80
N LEU A 252 16.25 -8.03 -2.53
CA LEU A 252 17.23 -7.72 -1.50
C LEU A 252 17.94 -8.96 -0.92
N GLY A 253 17.41 -10.16 -1.22
CA GLY A 253 17.82 -11.42 -0.60
C GLY A 253 17.48 -11.49 0.89
N TRP A 254 16.36 -10.90 1.29
CA TRP A 254 15.90 -10.73 2.68
C TRP A 254 14.84 -11.78 3.09
N ASN A 255 14.68 -12.86 2.31
CA ASN A 255 13.65 -13.90 2.47
C ASN A 255 13.61 -14.59 3.85
N ARG A 256 14.65 -14.43 4.67
CA ARG A 256 14.74 -15.00 6.03
C ARG A 256 14.35 -14.02 7.13
N PHE A 257 14.21 -12.73 6.79
CA PHE A 257 13.77 -11.71 7.74
C PHE A 257 12.25 -11.70 7.83
N LEU A 258 11.72 -11.21 8.95
CA LEU A 258 10.28 -11.12 9.13
C LEU A 258 9.72 -10.05 8.19
N LEU A 259 8.83 -10.45 7.29
CA LEU A 259 7.99 -9.53 6.54
C LEU A 259 6.61 -9.45 7.21
N VAL A 260 6.15 -8.24 7.47
CA VAL A 260 4.77 -7.94 7.80
C VAL A 260 4.25 -6.93 6.78
N GLY A 261 3.65 -7.45 5.71
CA GLY A 261 2.93 -6.67 4.71
C GLY A 261 1.41 -6.81 4.88
N GLN A 262 0.63 -6.31 3.91
CA GLN A 262 -0.83 -6.39 4.00
C GLN A 262 -1.37 -7.83 3.99
N GLY A 263 -0.71 -8.79 3.37
CA GLY A 263 -1.19 -10.18 3.35
C GLY A 263 -1.17 -10.79 4.76
N GLN A 264 -0.06 -10.63 5.48
CA GLN A 264 0.05 -11.03 6.88
C GLN A 264 -0.99 -10.32 7.74
N LEU A 265 -1.14 -9.00 7.58
CA LEU A 265 -2.11 -8.24 8.36
C LEU A 265 -3.55 -8.61 8.03
N GLN A 266 -3.88 -8.89 6.78
CA GLN A 266 -5.22 -9.32 6.37
C GLN A 266 -5.54 -10.70 6.91
N PHE A 267 -4.59 -11.64 6.84
CA PHE A 267 -4.73 -12.95 7.47
C PHE A 267 -5.03 -12.81 8.97
N ILE A 268 -4.25 -12.00 9.68
CA ILE A 268 -4.47 -11.74 11.11
C ILE A 268 -5.81 -11.05 11.35
N ALA A 269 -6.17 -10.05 10.55
CA ALA A 269 -7.42 -9.31 10.70
C ALA A 269 -8.63 -10.24 10.57
N ASP A 270 -8.60 -11.17 9.62
CA ASP A 270 -9.63 -12.20 9.45
C ASP A 270 -9.74 -13.09 10.70
N GLN A 271 -8.63 -13.45 11.35
CA GLN A 271 -8.66 -14.22 12.61
C GLN A 271 -9.22 -13.40 13.79
N LEU A 272 -8.94 -12.10 13.82
CA LEU A 272 -9.37 -11.19 14.89
C LEU A 272 -10.80 -10.66 14.70
N GLY A 273 -11.40 -10.85 13.51
CA GLY A 273 -12.70 -10.28 13.17
C GLY A 273 -12.68 -8.75 13.03
N CYS A 274 -11.58 -8.18 12.53
CA CYS A 274 -11.41 -6.75 12.29
C CYS A 274 -10.96 -6.47 10.84
N PHE A 275 -10.70 -5.21 10.49
CA PHE A 275 -10.16 -4.86 9.17
C PHE A 275 -8.63 -4.71 9.22
N SER A 276 -7.94 -5.13 8.17
CA SER A 276 -6.47 -4.99 8.09
C SER A 276 -5.99 -3.54 8.20
N VAL A 277 -6.81 -2.59 7.76
CA VAL A 277 -6.56 -1.14 7.92
C VAL A 277 -6.54 -0.67 9.39
N ASP A 278 -7.13 -1.43 10.31
CA ASP A 278 -7.07 -1.16 11.75
C ASP A 278 -5.74 -1.65 12.36
N LEU A 279 -5.05 -2.57 11.68
CA LEU A 279 -3.80 -3.18 12.13
C LEU A 279 -2.57 -2.49 11.55
N ILE A 280 -2.67 -1.96 10.33
CA ILE A 280 -1.57 -1.31 9.61
C ILE A 280 -1.17 0.03 10.24
N LYS A 281 0.08 0.46 9.99
CA LYS A 281 0.58 1.78 10.42
C LYS A 281 -0.39 2.89 9.94
N PRO A 282 -0.78 3.85 10.82
CA PRO A 282 -0.16 4.24 12.08
C PRO A 282 -0.62 3.48 13.34
N SER A 283 -1.39 2.39 13.20
CA SER A 283 -1.75 1.55 14.34
C SER A 283 -0.48 0.97 15.01
N PRO A 284 -0.36 1.02 16.35
CA PRO A 284 0.76 0.40 17.05
C PRO A 284 0.76 -1.13 16.94
N VAL A 285 -0.38 -1.73 16.60
CA VAL A 285 -0.54 -3.18 16.48
C VAL A 285 0.43 -3.76 15.44
N HIS A 286 0.68 -3.04 14.34
CA HIS A 286 1.68 -3.42 13.34
C HIS A 286 3.06 -3.63 13.96
N ALA A 287 3.54 -2.63 14.71
CA ALA A 287 4.88 -2.66 15.32
C ALA A 287 4.95 -3.61 16.51
N LEU A 288 3.95 -3.59 17.41
CA LEU A 288 3.86 -4.49 18.56
C LEU A 288 3.83 -5.96 18.13
N GLY A 289 2.98 -6.29 17.15
CA GLY A 289 2.87 -7.64 16.61
C GLY A 289 4.17 -8.10 15.98
N ALA A 290 4.85 -7.25 15.20
CA ALA A 290 6.16 -7.55 14.63
C ALA A 290 7.23 -7.78 15.71
N ILE A 291 7.32 -6.91 16.72
CA ILE A 291 8.25 -7.05 17.86
C ILE A 291 7.99 -8.37 18.61
N GLY A 292 6.74 -8.65 18.93
CA GLY A 292 6.35 -9.92 19.56
C GLY A 292 6.74 -11.13 18.71
N THR A 293 6.55 -11.03 17.40
CA THR A 293 6.89 -12.12 16.45
C THR A 293 8.40 -12.33 16.38
N LEU A 294 9.21 -11.27 16.39
CA LEU A 294 10.67 -11.39 16.40
C LEU A 294 11.18 -12.10 17.66
N ILE A 295 10.56 -11.87 18.81
CA ILE A 295 10.97 -12.46 20.09
C ILE A 295 10.46 -13.90 20.23
N THR A 296 9.19 -14.13 19.91
CA THR A 296 8.51 -15.41 20.20
C THR A 296 8.48 -16.37 19.02
N LYS A 297 8.76 -15.87 17.81
CA LYS A 297 8.59 -16.58 16.53
C LYS A 297 7.16 -17.09 16.31
N ASN A 298 6.16 -16.45 16.92
CA ASN A 298 4.74 -16.78 16.77
C ASN A 298 3.93 -15.53 16.38
N MET A 299 3.61 -15.39 15.10
CA MET A 299 2.91 -14.22 14.57
C MET A 299 1.49 -14.08 15.12
N VAL A 300 0.69 -15.14 15.06
CA VAL A 300 -0.73 -15.10 15.45
C VAL A 300 -0.88 -14.65 16.91
N ASN A 301 -0.16 -15.28 17.84
CA ASN A 301 -0.25 -14.91 19.25
C ASN A 301 0.29 -13.51 19.53
N SER A 302 1.33 -13.09 18.81
CA SER A 302 1.91 -11.74 18.96
C SER A 302 0.94 -10.65 18.53
N PHE A 303 0.25 -10.85 17.40
CA PHE A 303 -0.72 -9.90 16.90
C PHE A 303 -2.02 -9.90 17.71
N GLN A 304 -2.48 -11.07 18.18
CA GLN A 304 -3.59 -11.15 19.14
C GLN A 304 -3.28 -10.35 20.40
N ALA A 305 -2.12 -10.58 21.03
CA ALA A 305 -1.73 -9.85 22.23
C ALA A 305 -1.55 -8.35 21.97
N ALA A 306 -1.01 -7.96 20.81
CA ALA A 306 -0.90 -6.56 20.42
C ALA A 306 -2.28 -5.90 20.25
N TRP A 307 -3.23 -6.61 19.63
CA TRP A 307 -4.61 -6.17 19.47
C TRP A 307 -5.34 -6.04 20.81
N ASP A 308 -5.16 -7.01 21.70
CA ASP A 308 -5.72 -6.98 23.05
C ASP A 308 -5.20 -5.78 23.83
N LEU A 309 -3.87 -5.60 23.87
CA LEU A 309 -3.27 -4.47 24.56
C LEU A 309 -3.71 -3.12 23.98
N PHE A 310 -3.85 -3.03 22.65
CA PHE A 310 -4.34 -1.82 21.98
C PHE A 310 -5.78 -1.45 22.37
N ASN A 311 -6.63 -2.45 22.55
CA ASN A 311 -8.01 -2.26 22.97
C ASN A 311 -8.19 -2.16 24.49
N GLY A 312 -7.10 -2.22 25.27
CA GLY A 312 -7.14 -2.16 26.73
C GLY A 312 -7.57 -3.47 27.40
N ASN A 313 -7.49 -4.60 26.69
CA ASN A 313 -7.67 -5.92 27.27
C ASN A 313 -6.39 -6.36 27.98
N ASP A 314 -6.54 -7.09 29.09
CA ASP A 314 -5.40 -7.63 29.85
C ASP A 314 -4.68 -8.73 29.04
N THR A 315 -3.34 -8.66 29.01
CA THR A 315 -2.50 -9.70 28.42
C THR A 315 -1.17 -9.82 29.17
N ASP A 316 -0.81 -11.05 29.58
CA ASP A 316 0.49 -11.33 30.19
C ASP A 316 1.59 -11.63 29.13
N PHE A 317 1.25 -11.60 27.83
CA PHE A 317 2.13 -12.04 26.74
C PHE A 317 3.50 -11.34 26.75
N PHE A 318 3.51 -10.04 27.05
CA PHE A 318 4.73 -9.22 27.00
C PHE A 318 5.55 -9.22 28.29
N LYS A 319 5.01 -9.73 29.40
CA LYS A 319 5.54 -9.56 30.76
C LYS A 319 7.00 -10.00 30.97
N ASN A 320 7.45 -10.98 30.20
CA ASN A 320 8.81 -11.55 30.28
C ASN A 320 9.70 -11.13 29.11
N PHE A 321 9.30 -10.12 28.35
CA PHE A 321 10.12 -9.64 27.24
C PHE A 321 11.43 -9.05 27.78
N PRO A 322 12.54 -9.22 27.04
CA PRO A 322 13.80 -8.62 27.43
C PRO A 322 13.73 -7.10 27.33
N GLU A 323 14.70 -6.42 27.96
CA GLU A 323 14.98 -5.03 27.63
C GLU A 323 15.30 -4.91 26.13
N MET A 324 14.76 -3.88 25.47
CA MET A 324 14.87 -3.70 24.03
C MET A 324 15.49 -2.37 23.65
N GLU A 325 16.29 -2.40 22.59
CA GLU A 325 16.69 -1.25 21.80
C GLU A 325 16.03 -1.36 20.43
N ILE A 326 15.10 -0.48 20.14
CA ILE A 326 14.31 -0.50 18.90
C ILE A 326 14.80 0.64 18.02
N HIS A 327 15.17 0.32 16.78
CA HIS A 327 15.44 1.29 15.73
C HIS A 327 14.33 1.20 14.69
N VAL A 328 13.60 2.29 14.46
CA VAL A 328 12.61 2.38 13.38
C VAL A 328 13.17 3.26 12.26
N PHE A 329 13.10 2.77 11.03
CA PHE A 329 13.58 3.45 9.82
C PHE A 329 12.39 3.70 8.90
N GLU A 330 12.00 4.97 8.74
CA GLU A 330 10.79 5.37 7.99
C GLU A 330 11.06 6.65 7.21
N ASP A 331 10.46 6.75 6.01
CA ASP A 331 10.43 7.99 5.22
C ASP A 331 9.17 8.83 5.49
N ALA A 332 8.22 8.26 6.26
CA ALA A 332 6.92 8.85 6.53
C ALA A 332 6.58 8.89 8.04
N PRO A 333 5.79 9.90 8.49
CA PRO A 333 5.38 10.00 9.90
C PRO A 333 4.57 8.81 10.44
N VAL A 334 3.91 8.03 9.57
CA VAL A 334 2.96 6.98 9.98
C VAL A 334 3.62 5.82 10.72
N GLY A 335 4.76 5.31 10.27
CA GLY A 335 5.44 4.21 10.98
C GLY A 335 6.18 4.67 12.23
N ILE A 336 6.73 5.89 12.24
CA ILE A 336 7.29 6.49 13.46
C ILE A 336 6.23 6.56 14.56
N ARG A 337 4.99 6.95 14.23
CA ARG A 337 3.86 6.96 15.18
C ARG A 337 3.52 5.55 15.68
N ALA A 338 3.46 4.57 14.78
CA ALA A 338 3.19 3.18 15.13
C ALA A 338 4.24 2.64 16.13
N ALA A 339 5.53 2.79 15.82
CA ALA A 339 6.63 2.34 16.66
C ALA A 339 6.71 3.09 18.00
N SER A 340 6.45 4.41 18.01
CA SER A 340 6.42 5.21 19.25
C SER A 340 5.34 4.70 20.21
N ARG A 341 4.11 4.56 19.70
CA ARG A 341 2.99 4.07 20.50
C ARG A 341 3.21 2.62 20.97
N ALA A 342 3.82 1.78 20.13
CA ALA A 342 4.22 0.44 20.52
C ALA A 342 5.23 0.44 21.68
N ALA A 343 6.26 1.29 21.62
CA ALA A 343 7.23 1.43 22.69
C ALA A 343 6.58 1.92 23.99
N ASP A 344 5.71 2.93 23.93
CA ASP A 344 4.97 3.44 25.09
C ASP A 344 4.08 2.36 25.72
N MET A 345 3.42 1.55 24.89
CA MET A 345 2.59 0.44 25.35
C MET A 345 3.41 -0.65 26.03
N LEU A 346 4.59 -1.00 25.50
CA LEU A 346 5.50 -1.96 26.14
C LEU A 346 6.06 -1.41 27.47
N ASP A 347 6.43 -0.13 27.52
CA ASP A 347 6.88 0.52 28.75
C ASP A 347 5.80 0.52 29.83
N SER A 348 4.54 0.73 29.44
CA SER A 348 3.38 0.61 30.35
C SER A 348 3.19 -0.81 30.93
N GLN A 349 3.70 -1.84 30.24
CA GLN A 349 3.74 -3.23 30.70
C GLN A 349 4.99 -3.53 31.56
N GLY A 350 5.79 -2.51 31.90
CA GLY A 350 7.00 -2.63 32.71
C GLY A 350 8.24 -3.09 31.93
N ILE A 351 8.20 -3.05 30.60
CA ILE A 351 9.30 -3.49 29.73
C ILE A 351 10.13 -2.28 29.34
N ARG A 352 11.41 -2.27 29.73
CA ARG A 352 12.30 -1.17 29.34
C ARG A 352 12.56 -1.18 27.84
N VAL A 353 12.14 -0.11 27.16
CA VAL A 353 12.35 0.11 25.73
C VAL A 353 13.12 1.40 25.49
N GLN A 354 14.22 1.30 24.76
CA GLN A 354 14.91 2.45 24.18
C GLN A 354 14.55 2.52 22.70
N LEU A 355 13.83 3.57 22.29
CA LEU A 355 13.44 3.77 20.89
C LEU A 355 14.31 4.85 20.23
N THR A 356 14.94 4.50 19.12
CA THR A 356 15.60 5.43 18.19
C THR A 356 14.82 5.51 16.89
N LYS A 357 14.50 6.74 16.48
CA LYS A 357 13.67 7.03 15.31
C LYS A 357 14.56 7.60 14.20
N TRP A 358 14.65 6.93 13.06
CA TRP A 358 15.38 7.39 11.89
C TRP A 358 14.39 7.85 10.83
N GLY A 359 14.39 9.16 10.56
CA GLY A 359 13.61 9.77 9.50
C GLY A 359 14.46 9.88 8.24
N ILE A 360 14.13 9.11 7.21
CA ILE A 360 14.90 9.05 5.96
C ILE A 360 14.25 9.95 4.93
N SER A 361 14.77 11.16 4.75
CA SER A 361 14.24 12.09 3.75
C SER A 361 15.16 13.27 3.48
N THR A 362 15.11 13.77 2.26
CA THR A 362 15.66 15.08 1.86
C THR A 362 14.55 16.09 1.54
N ASP A 363 13.28 15.67 1.50
CA ASP A 363 12.15 16.54 1.21
C ASP A 363 11.83 17.44 2.42
N PRO A 364 11.83 18.79 2.27
CA PRO A 364 11.62 19.69 3.40
C PRO A 364 10.30 19.50 4.16
N ASN A 365 9.23 19.09 3.46
CA ASN A 365 7.92 18.88 4.09
C ASN A 365 7.94 17.60 4.94
N LYS A 366 8.44 16.49 4.39
CA LYS A 366 8.62 15.23 5.14
C LYS A 366 9.59 15.39 6.31
N VAL A 367 10.72 16.06 6.10
CA VAL A 367 11.72 16.34 7.15
C VAL A 367 11.09 17.03 8.36
N LYS A 368 10.32 18.09 8.12
CA LYS A 368 9.65 18.83 9.20
C LYS A 368 8.71 17.93 10.01
N GLU A 369 7.88 17.13 9.33
CA GLU A 369 6.92 16.24 10.01
C GLU A 369 7.61 15.11 10.79
N LEU A 370 8.71 14.56 10.28
CA LEU A 370 9.51 13.56 10.97
C LEU A 370 10.23 14.14 12.20
N GLN A 371 10.77 15.36 12.09
CA GLN A 371 11.39 16.08 13.22
C GLN A 371 10.39 16.36 14.34
N ASN A 372 9.15 16.73 14.00
CA ASN A 372 8.07 16.94 14.97
C ASN A 372 7.78 15.67 15.80
N LEU A 373 8.09 14.48 15.27
CA LEU A 373 7.96 13.20 15.98
C LEU A 373 9.24 12.78 16.73
N GLY A 374 10.26 13.64 16.75
CA GLY A 374 11.54 13.39 17.41
C GLY A 374 12.46 12.44 16.64
N ALA A 375 12.30 12.33 15.31
CA ALA A 375 13.19 11.53 14.49
C ALA A 375 14.55 12.22 14.23
N LEU A 376 15.61 11.43 14.23
CA LEU A 376 16.92 11.80 13.70
C LEU A 376 16.84 11.77 12.18
N ILE A 377 17.04 12.91 11.54
CA ILE A 377 16.91 13.04 10.09
C ILE A 377 18.23 12.71 9.42
N VAL A 378 18.15 11.82 8.43
CA VAL A 378 19.25 11.43 7.55
C VAL A 378 18.75 11.40 6.09
N PRO A 379 19.62 11.65 5.10
CA PRO A 379 19.22 11.69 3.70
C PRO A 379 18.90 10.30 3.13
N ASP A 380 19.54 9.25 3.65
CA ASP A 380 19.31 7.86 3.22
C ASP A 380 19.51 6.85 4.37
N VAL A 381 19.09 5.61 4.13
CA VAL A 381 19.13 4.53 5.14
C VAL A 381 20.55 4.15 5.56
N ASN A 382 21.55 4.31 4.69
CA ASN A 382 22.93 3.88 4.95
C ASN A 382 23.59 4.76 6.01
N GLU A 383 23.35 6.08 5.97
CA GLU A 383 23.79 6.99 7.03
C GLU A 383 23.13 6.66 8.37
N ALA A 384 21.84 6.27 8.37
CA ALA A 384 21.18 5.79 9.58
C ALA A 384 21.91 4.58 10.18
N LEU A 385 22.26 3.61 9.33
CA LEU A 385 22.90 2.35 9.73
C LEU A 385 24.32 2.57 10.27
N GLU A 386 25.09 3.51 9.70
CA GLU A 386 26.40 3.92 10.22
C GLU A 386 26.34 4.39 11.67
N MET A 387 25.23 5.03 12.06
CA MET A 387 25.03 5.61 13.38
C MET A 387 24.45 4.60 14.40
N VAL A 388 24.09 3.38 14.00
CA VAL A 388 23.56 2.35 14.90
C VAL A 388 24.71 1.65 15.65
N PRO A 389 24.82 1.81 16.99
CA PRO A 389 25.95 1.25 17.73
C PRO A 389 26.04 -0.28 17.66
N ALA A 390 24.88 -0.95 17.56
CA ALA A 390 24.80 -2.40 17.44
C ALA A 390 25.28 -2.95 16.09
N LEU A 391 25.58 -2.08 15.12
CA LEU A 391 26.12 -2.46 13.82
C LEU A 391 27.62 -2.18 13.69
N SER A 392 28.18 -1.34 14.58
CA SER A 392 29.62 -1.05 14.66
C SER A 392 30.47 -2.24 15.07
#